data_AF-A0A8G2DZ89-F1
#
_entry.id   AF-A0A8G2DZ89-F1
#
_cell.length_a   1.000
_cell.length_b   1.000
_cell.length_c   1.000
_cell.angle_alpha   90.00
_cell.angle_beta   90.00
_cell.angle_gamma   90.00
#
_symmetry.space_group_name_H-M   'P 1'
#
loop_
_entity.id
_entity.type
_entity.pdbx_description
1 polymer ?
#
loop_
_entity_poly.entity_id
_entity_poly.type
_entity_poly.pdbx_seq_one_letter_code
_entity_poly.pdbx_strand_id
1 'polypeptide(L)'
;MERAARALCALDGKTEDTAVEGGLLWHGYMAQALAVIEALHEPSAWMSEAGAELIQNISPDEPFSAHQADAANVWRIMIGAMRKDIP
;
A
#
# COMPACT_ATOMS: atom_id res chain seq x y z
N MET A 1 3.31 -4.28 6.68
CA MET A 1 2.38 -5.40 6.49
C MET A 1 1.55 -5.74 7.72
N GLU A 2 2.14 -5.82 8.92
CA GLU A 2 1.41 -6.06 10.18
C GLU A 2 0.16 -5.18 10.37
N ARG A 3 0.30 -3.86 10.19
CA ARG A 3 -0.83 -2.91 10.31
C ARG A 3 -2.06 -3.28 9.46
N ALA A 4 -1.85 -3.78 8.24
CA ALA A 4 -2.93 -4.18 7.35
C ALA A 4 -3.57 -5.52 7.79
N ALA A 5 -2.75 -6.50 8.19
CA ALA A 5 -3.23 -7.78 8.68
C ALA A 5 -4.02 -7.65 10.00
N ARG A 6 -3.57 -6.76 10.90
CA ARG A 6 -4.30 -6.35 12.11
C ARG A 6 -5.65 -5.73 11.80
N ALA A 7 -5.69 -4.76 10.89
CA ALA A 7 -6.94 -4.13 10.47
C ALA A 7 -7.95 -5.14 9.88
N LEU A 8 -7.47 -6.12 9.10
CA LEU A 8 -8.31 -7.20 8.57
C LEU A 8 -8.82 -8.14 9.67
N CYS A 9 -7.97 -8.45 10.67
CA CYS A 9 -8.37 -9.25 11.83
C CYS A 9 -9.44 -8.54 12.67
N ALA A 10 -9.30 -7.23 12.87
CA ALA A 10 -10.29 -6.39 13.55
C ALA A 10 -11.60 -6.27 12.76
N LEU A 11 -11.53 -6.18 11.42
CA LEU A 11 -12.71 -6.16 10.56
C LEU A 11 -13.56 -7.44 10.71
N ASP A 12 -12.92 -8.58 10.92
CA ASP A 12 -13.55 -9.87 11.20
C ASP A 12 -14.11 -9.98 12.64
N GLY A 13 -13.99 -8.93 13.45
CA GLY A 13 -14.47 -8.89 14.83
C GLY A 13 -13.62 -9.71 15.80
N LYS A 14 -12.37 -10.03 15.43
CA LYS A 14 -11.47 -10.84 16.25
C LYS A 14 -10.46 -9.95 17.00
N THR A 15 -10.04 -10.41 18.17
CA THR A 15 -9.01 -9.73 18.96
C THR A 15 -7.63 -10.05 18.38
N GLU A 16 -6.98 -9.03 17.82
CA GLU A 16 -5.76 -9.16 17.02
C GLU A 16 -4.61 -9.91 17.73
N ASP A 17 -4.42 -9.63 19.03
CA ASP A 17 -3.35 -10.20 19.86
C ASP A 17 -3.74 -11.52 20.55
N THR A 18 -4.83 -12.16 20.12
CA THR A 18 -5.17 -13.51 20.61
C THR A 18 -4.08 -14.48 20.18
N ALA A 19 -3.44 -15.14 21.14
CA ALA A 19 -2.51 -16.22 20.85
C ALA A 19 -3.24 -17.42 20.22
N VAL A 20 -2.70 -17.93 19.13
CA VAL A 20 -3.13 -19.15 18.43
C VAL A 20 -1.92 -20.05 18.18
N GLU A 21 -2.15 -21.30 17.81
CA GLU A 21 -1.07 -22.21 17.44
C GLU A 21 -0.29 -21.62 16.25
N GLY A 22 1.00 -21.34 16.44
CA GLY A 22 1.84 -20.70 15.43
C GLY A 22 1.94 -19.17 15.45
N GLY A 23 1.33 -18.46 16.43
CA GLY A 23 1.58 -17.01 16.62
C GLY A 23 0.39 -16.23 17.17
N LEU A 24 0.33 -14.93 16.85
CA LEU A 24 -0.85 -14.09 17.10
C LEU A 24 -1.87 -14.25 15.97
N LEU A 25 -3.16 -14.16 16.28
CA LEU A 25 -4.24 -14.39 15.33
C LEU A 25 -4.14 -13.54 14.06
N TRP A 26 -3.65 -12.30 14.15
CA TRP A 26 -3.47 -11.44 12.98
C TRP A 26 -2.47 -12.00 11.96
N HIS A 27 -1.53 -12.88 12.33
CA HIS A 27 -0.58 -13.48 11.37
C HIS A 27 -1.31 -14.28 10.27
N GLY A 28 -2.45 -14.90 10.61
CA GLY A 28 -3.29 -15.61 9.65
C GLY A 28 -3.96 -14.72 8.58
N TYR A 29 -3.89 -13.39 8.74
CA TYR A 29 -4.41 -12.39 7.81
C TYR A 29 -3.35 -11.83 6.85
N MET A 30 -2.10 -12.31 6.93
CA MET A 30 -1.00 -11.80 6.13
C MET A 30 -1.21 -12.01 4.62
N ALA A 31 -1.77 -13.17 4.23
CA ALA A 31 -2.04 -13.47 2.83
C ALA A 31 -3.10 -12.52 2.22
N GLN A 32 -4.13 -12.18 3.00
CA GLN A 32 -5.17 -11.24 2.60
C GLN A 32 -4.61 -9.81 2.50
N ALA A 33 -3.77 -9.41 3.47
CA ALA A 33 -3.07 -8.12 3.40
C ALA A 33 -2.19 -8.03 2.15
N LEU A 34 -1.47 -9.11 1.82
CA LEU A 34 -0.68 -9.23 0.60
C LEU A 34 -1.53 -9.06 -0.65
N ALA A 35 -2.66 -9.77 -0.75
CA ALA A 35 -3.55 -9.70 -1.90
C ALA A 35 -4.09 -8.27 -2.12
N VAL A 36 -4.42 -7.54 -1.05
CA VAL A 36 -4.84 -6.14 -1.15
C VAL A 36 -3.70 -5.25 -1.67
N ILE A 37 -2.49 -5.42 -1.17
CA ILE A 37 -1.32 -4.66 -1.63
C ILE A 37 -1.01 -4.96 -3.09
N GLU A 38 -1.13 -6.21 -3.53
CA GLU A 38 -0.97 -6.59 -4.94
C GLU A 38 -2.05 -5.96 -5.82
N ALA A 39 -3.30 -5.95 -5.38
CA ALA A 39 -4.38 -5.29 -6.10
C ALA A 39 -4.19 -3.77 -6.23
N LEU A 40 -3.50 -3.15 -5.26
CA LEU A 40 -3.17 -1.73 -5.24
C LEU A 40 -1.81 -1.41 -5.88
N HIS A 41 -1.11 -2.38 -6.47
CA HIS A 41 0.20 -2.14 -7.07
C HIS A 41 0.17 -1.05 -8.16
N GLU A 42 -0.86 -1.08 -9.00
CA GLU A 42 -1.08 -0.05 -10.00
C GLU A 42 -1.96 1.07 -9.42
N PRO A 43 -1.50 2.32 -9.48
CA PRO A 43 -2.32 3.44 -9.02
C PRO A 43 -3.43 3.72 -10.03
N SER A 44 -4.58 4.14 -9.53
CA SER A 44 -5.63 4.71 -10.37
C SER A 44 -5.23 6.07 -10.95
N ALA A 45 -5.93 6.54 -11.99
CA ALA A 45 -5.70 7.88 -12.54
C ALA A 45 -5.79 8.99 -11.49
N TRP A 46 -6.78 8.91 -10.59
CA TRP A 46 -6.97 9.85 -9.48
C TRP A 46 -5.80 9.85 -8.48
N MET A 47 -5.21 8.67 -8.22
CA MET A 47 -4.03 8.58 -7.33
C MET A 47 -2.80 9.22 -7.98
N SER A 48 -2.60 9.00 -9.28
CA SER A 48 -1.51 9.62 -10.04
C SER A 48 -1.67 11.13 -10.12
N GLU A 49 -2.89 11.63 -10.31
CA GLU A 49 -3.20 13.06 -10.34
C GLU A 49 -2.92 13.74 -8.99
N ALA A 50 -3.38 13.14 -7.88
CA ALA A 50 -3.11 13.67 -6.54
C ALA A 50 -1.61 13.78 -6.24
N GLY A 51 -0.79 12.82 -6.70
CA GLY A 51 0.66 12.90 -6.58
C GLY A 51 1.28 13.95 -7.52
N ALA A 52 0.75 14.09 -8.73
CA ALA A 52 1.22 15.05 -9.72
C ALA A 52 1.09 16.50 -9.26
N GLU A 53 0.00 16.84 -8.57
CA GLU A 53 -0.21 18.18 -7.99
C GLU A 53 0.93 18.59 -7.04
N LEU A 54 1.46 17.65 -6.26
CA LEU A 54 2.61 17.90 -5.39
C LEU A 54 3.91 18.03 -6.17
N ILE A 55 4.15 17.13 -7.13
CA ILE A 55 5.38 17.12 -7.95
C ILE A 55 5.48 18.39 -8.80
N GLN A 56 4.37 18.90 -9.31
CA GLN A 56 4.33 20.14 -10.07
C GLN A 56 4.93 21.33 -9.31
N ASN A 57 4.80 21.37 -7.98
CA ASN A 57 5.40 22.45 -7.18
C ASN A 57 6.94 22.36 -7.11
N ILE A 58 7.52 21.20 -7.44
CA ILE A 58 8.96 20.94 -7.43
C ILE A 58 9.54 21.17 -8.84
N SER A 59 8.82 20.78 -9.90
CA SER A 59 9.27 20.85 -11.30
C SER A 59 8.23 21.54 -12.21
N PRO A 60 7.94 22.84 -12.00
CA PRO A 60 6.78 23.49 -12.64
C PRO A 60 6.85 23.59 -14.17
N ASP A 61 8.04 23.43 -14.76
CA ASP A 61 8.27 23.57 -16.20
C ASP A 61 7.90 22.32 -17.01
N GLU A 62 7.68 21.18 -16.35
CA GLU A 62 7.28 19.94 -17.02
C GLU A 62 5.76 19.85 -17.23
N PRO A 63 5.31 19.15 -18.28
CA PRO A 63 3.89 18.96 -18.51
C PRO A 63 3.27 18.11 -17.39
N PHE A 64 2.03 18.41 -17.01
CA PHE A 64 1.32 17.70 -15.93
C PHE A 64 1.23 16.17 -16.14
N SER A 65 1.21 15.71 -17.39
CA SER A 65 1.26 14.29 -17.73
C SER A 65 2.59 13.61 -17.33
N ALA A 66 3.71 14.33 -17.34
CA ALA A 66 4.99 13.83 -16.84
C ALA A 66 4.94 13.70 -15.31
N HIS A 67 4.41 14.70 -14.61
CA HIS A 67 4.20 14.63 -13.16
C HIS A 67 3.29 13.46 -12.74
N GLN A 68 2.23 13.17 -13.51
CA GLN A 68 1.38 12.00 -13.29
C GLN A 68 2.13 10.68 -13.47
N ALA A 69 2.98 10.59 -14.49
CA ALA A 69 3.80 9.41 -14.72
C ALA A 69 4.80 9.20 -13.57
N ASP A 70 5.42 10.27 -13.08
CA ASP A 70 6.34 10.22 -11.95
C ASP A 70 5.63 9.82 -10.65
N ALA A 71 4.47 10.42 -10.37
CA ALA A 71 3.63 10.03 -9.23
C ALA A 71 3.27 8.54 -9.28
N ALA A 72 2.88 8.04 -10.45
CA ALA A 72 2.57 6.64 -10.64
C ALA A 72 3.78 5.73 -10.41
N ASN A 73 4.97 6.14 -10.86
CA ASN A 73 6.20 5.40 -10.65
C ASN A 73 6.61 5.36 -9.17
N VAL A 74 6.54 6.50 -8.48
CA VAL A 74 6.80 6.58 -7.03
C VAL A 74 5.86 5.65 -6.28
N TRP A 75 4.57 5.64 -6.62
CA TRP A 75 3.60 4.72 -6.02
C TRP A 75 4.01 3.25 -6.17
N ARG A 76 4.31 2.80 -7.40
CA ARG A 76 4.74 1.42 -7.66
C ARG A 76 6.00 1.05 -6.87
N ILE A 77 6.95 1.99 -6.76
CA ILE A 77 8.18 1.78 -5.98
C ILE A 77 7.84 1.61 -4.49
N MET A 78 6.98 2.46 -3.92
CA MET A 78 6.58 2.36 -2.51
C MET A 78 5.82 1.06 -2.22
N ILE A 79 4.84 0.69 -3.05
CA ILE A 79 4.12 -0.59 -2.92
C ILE A 79 5.08 -1.77 -3.10
N GLY A 80 6.00 -1.69 -4.05
CA GLY A 80 7.06 -2.69 -4.25
C GLY A 80 7.97 -2.83 -3.03
N ALA A 81 8.29 -1.73 -2.33
CA ALA A 81 9.07 -1.75 -1.10
C ALA A 81 8.31 -2.42 0.05
N MET A 82 7.00 -2.19 0.18
CA MET A 82 6.18 -2.86 1.20
C MET A 82 6.17 -4.38 1.07
N ARG A 83 6.39 -4.92 -0.14
CA ARG A 83 6.52 -6.37 -0.38
C ARG A 83 7.86 -6.93 0.10
N LYS A 84 8.93 -6.12 0.12
CA LYS A 84 10.28 -6.53 0.57
C LYS A 84 10.42 -6.55 2.09
N ASP A 85 9.50 -5.92 2.82
CA ASP A 85 9.42 -5.95 4.28
C ASP A 85 8.77 -7.23 4.84
N ILE A 86 8.58 -8.26 4.01
CA ILE A 86 8.03 -9.55 4.39
C ILE A 86 9.20 -10.53 4.49
N PRO A 87 9.47 -11.14 5.66
CA PRO A 87 10.51 -12.15 5.82
C PRO A 87 10.30 -13.39 4.94
#